data_AF-A0A975MFR2-F1
#
_entry.id   AF-A0A975MFR2-F1
#
_cell.length_a   1.000
_cell.length_b   1.000
_cell.length_c   1.000
_cell.angle_alpha   90.00
_cell.angle_beta   90.00
_cell.angle_gamma   90.00
#
_symmetry.space_group_name_H-M   'P 1'
#
loop_
_entity.id
_entity.type
_entity.pdbx_description
1 polymer ?
#
loop_
_entity_poly.entity_id
_entity_poly.type
_entity_poly.pdbx_seq_one_letter_code
_entity_poly.pdbx_strand_id
1 'polypeptide(L)'
;MTGPSPAEVARTALARARCGTLLVRGCGGRAGAMTIVTVHTGADGRPRIAVEADSATAADLEGRRVASLIVPAARPYRRIELTGRLHACRPPGGQADGAGDAVFGLTPVQCLLGGHRGIAVAPEQLRAAAPDPLWRLAPQLVAHLREAHSRDLVACLRAQGHRTAEAVEVHDVDRYGISMTVLSAHGVEDVRLPFPGGPIDALAQAPSGIALPLGCRCTAAVPPTDRA
;
A
#
# COMPACT_ATOMS: atom_id res chain seq x y z
N MET A 1 1.75 11.86 18.09
CA MET A 1 1.84 12.01 16.62
C MET A 1 0.62 11.40 15.99
N THR A 2 -0.12 12.17 15.20
CA THR A 2 -1.27 11.71 14.42
C THR A 2 -0.78 11.04 13.13
N GLY A 3 -1.10 9.77 12.94
CA GLY A 3 -0.77 8.99 11.76
C GLY A 3 -1.69 7.78 11.65
N PRO A 4 -1.66 7.06 10.53
CA PRO A 4 -2.55 5.92 10.31
C PRO A 4 -2.29 4.84 11.35
N SER A 5 -3.38 4.23 11.84
CA SER A 5 -3.26 3.05 12.71
C SER A 5 -2.61 1.89 11.94
N PRO A 6 -1.96 0.93 12.63
CA PRO A 6 -1.42 -0.27 11.97
C PRO A 6 -2.46 -1.01 11.11
N ALA A 7 -3.72 -1.06 11.57
CA ALA A 7 -4.80 -1.66 10.80
C ALA A 7 -5.10 -0.87 9.53
N GLU A 8 -5.16 0.46 9.60
CA GLU A 8 -5.37 1.32 8.43
C GLU A 8 -4.24 1.17 7.41
N VAL A 9 -2.98 1.13 7.85
CA VAL A 9 -1.83 0.84 6.98
C VAL A 9 -2.01 -0.49 6.25
N ALA A 10 -2.40 -1.55 6.96
CA ALA A 10 -2.62 -2.86 6.35
C ALA A 10 -3.76 -2.85 5.32
N ARG A 11 -4.84 -2.11 5.59
CA ARG A 11 -5.97 -1.98 4.67
C ARG A 11 -5.62 -1.17 3.43
N THR A 12 -4.89 -0.08 3.60
CA THR A 12 -4.38 0.73 2.49
C THR A 12 -3.43 -0.08 1.60
N ALA A 13 -2.52 -0.85 2.20
CA ALA A 13 -1.62 -1.74 1.47
C ALA A 13 -2.38 -2.80 0.66
N LEU A 14 -3.39 -3.45 1.24
CA LEU A 14 -4.27 -4.38 0.53
C LEU A 14 -5.00 -3.73 -0.65
N ALA A 15 -5.58 -2.53 -0.43
CA ALA A 15 -6.31 -1.82 -1.47
C ALA A 15 -5.42 -1.42 -2.65
N ARG A 16 -4.16 -1.05 -2.37
CA ARG A 16 -3.13 -0.72 -3.37
C ARG A 16 -2.55 -1.95 -4.08
N ALA A 17 -2.53 -3.10 -3.42
CA ALA A 17 -1.91 -4.31 -3.97
C ALA A 17 -2.54 -4.70 -5.32
N ARG A 18 -1.66 -5.04 -6.27
CA ARG A 18 -2.02 -5.64 -7.57
C ARG A 18 -1.36 -7.00 -7.76
N CYS A 19 -0.24 -7.21 -7.08
CA CYS A 19 0.42 -8.49 -6.96
C CYS A 19 0.82 -8.74 -5.51
N GLY A 20 1.10 -10.00 -5.21
CA GLY A 20 1.63 -10.43 -3.93
C GLY A 20 2.39 -11.73 -4.07
N THR A 21 3.12 -12.09 -3.02
CA THR A 21 3.75 -13.41 -2.90
C THR A 21 2.85 -14.29 -2.06
N LEU A 22 2.37 -15.38 -2.66
CA LEU A 22 1.59 -16.40 -1.97
C LEU A 22 2.51 -17.51 -1.49
N LEU A 23 2.44 -17.81 -0.21
CA LEU A 23 3.14 -18.89 0.45
C LEU A 23 2.13 -19.95 0.86
N VAL A 24 2.29 -21.15 0.33
CA VAL A 24 1.44 -22.28 0.64
C VAL A 24 2.30 -23.32 1.35
N ARG A 25 2.07 -23.51 2.65
CA ARG A 25 2.87 -24.45 3.44
C ARG A 25 2.56 -25.88 3.03
N GLY A 26 3.61 -26.69 2.89
CA GLY A 26 3.50 -28.13 2.66
C GLY A 26 2.82 -28.83 3.83
N CYS A 27 1.95 -29.79 3.53
CA CYS A 27 1.44 -30.75 4.50
C CYS A 27 1.70 -32.18 4.00
N GLY A 28 2.00 -33.11 4.91
CA GLY A 28 2.14 -34.53 4.57
C GLY A 28 3.29 -34.84 3.57
N GLY A 29 4.46 -34.23 3.75
CA GLY A 29 5.65 -34.52 2.92
C GLY A 29 5.72 -33.76 1.59
N ARG A 30 4.71 -32.98 1.22
CA ARG A 30 4.78 -32.05 0.07
C ARG A 30 5.62 -30.82 0.42
N ALA A 31 6.42 -30.35 -0.54
CA ALA A 31 7.13 -29.09 -0.41
C ALA A 31 6.13 -27.91 -0.31
N GLY A 32 6.51 -26.87 0.44
CA GLY A 32 5.82 -25.59 0.35
C GLY A 32 6.01 -24.96 -1.01
N ALA A 33 5.01 -24.22 -1.48
CA ALA A 33 5.08 -23.47 -2.73
C ALA A 33 5.14 -21.96 -2.42
N MET A 34 5.90 -21.23 -3.23
CA MET A 34 5.95 -19.78 -3.22
C MET A 34 5.74 -19.28 -4.65
N THR A 35 4.69 -18.48 -4.86
CA THR A 35 4.29 -18.04 -6.20
C THR A 35 3.91 -16.57 -6.17
N ILE A 36 4.24 -15.81 -7.22
CA ILE A 36 3.72 -14.47 -7.41
C ILE A 36 2.31 -14.58 -7.98
N VAL A 37 1.34 -13.91 -7.35
CA VAL A 37 -0.07 -13.97 -7.71
C VAL A 37 -0.64 -12.59 -7.93
N THR A 38 -1.69 -12.52 -8.74
CA THR A 38 -2.47 -11.30 -8.88
C THR A 38 -3.38 -11.15 -7.66
N VAL A 39 -3.41 -9.94 -7.09
CA VAL A 39 -4.18 -9.62 -5.89
C VAL A 39 -5.17 -8.52 -6.20
N HIS A 40 -6.43 -8.76 -5.86
CA HIS A 40 -7.50 -7.77 -5.90
C HIS A 40 -8.14 -7.66 -4.52
N THR A 41 -8.60 -6.47 -4.16
CA THR A 41 -9.43 -6.31 -2.97
C THR A 41 -10.89 -6.33 -3.39
N GLY A 42 -11.68 -7.26 -2.82
CA GLY A 42 -13.12 -7.34 -3.05
C GLY A 42 -13.87 -6.14 -2.47
N ALA A 43 -15.15 -6.00 -2.82
CA ALA A 43 -16.01 -4.92 -2.28
C ALA A 43 -16.20 -5.02 -0.75
N ASP A 44 -16.09 -6.23 -0.20
CA ASP A 44 -16.02 -6.52 1.24
C ASP A 44 -14.66 -6.19 1.87
N GLY A 45 -13.73 -5.69 1.07
CA GLY A 45 -12.37 -5.39 1.42
C GLY A 45 -11.50 -6.63 1.67
N ARG A 46 -11.96 -7.85 1.35
CA ARG A 46 -11.13 -9.05 1.52
C ARG A 46 -10.20 -9.25 0.32
N PRO A 47 -8.96 -9.73 0.54
CA PRO A 47 -8.07 -10.06 -0.54
C PRO A 47 -8.60 -11.26 -1.34
N ARG A 48 -8.60 -11.11 -2.66
CA ARG A 48 -8.88 -12.11 -3.67
C ARG A 48 -7.60 -12.35 -4.46
N ILE A 49 -7.24 -13.62 -4.61
CA ILE A 49 -6.04 -14.09 -5.25
C ILE A 49 -6.47 -14.73 -6.57
N ALA A 50 -5.97 -14.22 -7.69
CA ALA A 50 -6.18 -14.81 -9.00
C ALA A 50 -4.91 -15.53 -9.45
N VAL A 51 -5.09 -16.75 -9.91
CA VAL A 51 -4.06 -17.61 -10.50
C VAL A 51 -4.63 -18.30 -11.73
N GLU A 52 -3.79 -18.65 -12.68
CA GLU A 52 -4.20 -19.45 -13.84
C GLU A 52 -4.82 -20.77 -13.37
N ALA A 53 -6.01 -21.11 -13.87
CA ALA A 53 -6.79 -22.25 -13.38
C ALA A 53 -6.07 -23.59 -13.49
N ASP A 54 -5.27 -23.78 -14.54
CA ASP A 54 -4.54 -25.03 -14.78
C ASP A 54 -3.14 -25.04 -14.13
N SER A 55 -2.81 -24.01 -13.33
CA SER A 55 -1.51 -23.93 -12.66
C SER A 55 -1.40 -24.91 -11.47
N ALA A 56 -0.17 -25.35 -11.18
CA ALA A 56 0.12 -26.13 -9.97
C ALA A 56 -0.29 -25.37 -8.69
N THR A 57 -0.25 -24.04 -8.72
CA THR A 57 -0.71 -23.21 -7.60
C THR A 57 -2.22 -23.31 -7.42
N ALA A 58 -3.03 -23.28 -8.49
CA ALA A 58 -4.47 -23.48 -8.39
C ALA A 58 -4.81 -24.83 -7.75
N ALA A 59 -4.18 -25.92 -8.22
CA ALA A 59 -4.36 -27.26 -7.65
C ALA A 59 -3.96 -27.33 -6.15
N ASP A 60 -2.87 -26.65 -5.77
CA ASP A 60 -2.45 -26.56 -4.36
C ASP A 60 -3.46 -25.79 -3.50
N LEU A 61 -4.05 -24.71 -4.02
CA LEU A 61 -5.02 -23.89 -3.29
C LEU A 61 -6.39 -24.58 -3.15
N GLU A 62 -6.78 -25.42 -4.10
CA GLU A 62 -7.99 -26.24 -3.98
C GLU A 62 -7.85 -27.30 -2.88
N GLY A 63 -6.68 -27.93 -2.80
CA GLY A 63 -6.40 -28.96 -1.79
C GLY A 63 -6.09 -28.40 -0.40
N ARG A 64 -5.68 -27.13 -0.28
CA ARG A 64 -5.17 -26.55 0.98
C ARG A 64 -6.00 -25.37 1.44
N ARG A 65 -6.42 -25.40 2.71
CA ARG A 65 -7.30 -24.37 3.26
C ARG A 65 -6.59 -23.20 3.90
N VAL A 66 -5.26 -23.19 4.02
CA VAL A 66 -4.50 -22.11 4.69
C VAL A 66 -3.31 -21.70 3.85
N ALA A 67 -3.14 -20.38 3.66
CA ALA A 67 -1.99 -19.79 3.00
C ALA A 67 -1.62 -18.46 3.65
N SER A 68 -0.40 -17.98 3.34
CA SER A 68 0.09 -16.67 3.73
C SER A 68 0.29 -15.82 2.48
N LEU A 69 -0.31 -14.63 2.44
CA LEU A 69 -0.17 -13.65 1.37
C LEU A 69 0.68 -12.49 1.86
N ILE A 70 1.77 -12.20 1.15
CA ILE A 70 2.64 -11.06 1.40
C ILE A 70 2.41 -10.01 0.32
N VAL A 71 2.10 -8.78 0.71
CA VAL A 71 2.00 -7.64 -0.22
C VAL A 71 2.84 -6.45 0.27
N PRO A 72 3.33 -5.58 -0.64
CA PRO A 72 4.07 -4.38 -0.25
C PRO A 72 3.24 -3.43 0.61
N ALA A 73 3.90 -2.71 1.52
CA ALA A 73 3.30 -1.70 2.38
C ALA A 73 4.10 -0.40 2.37
N ALA A 74 3.46 0.71 2.73
CA ALA A 74 4.12 2.00 2.88
C ALA A 74 5.01 2.06 4.13
N ARG A 75 6.02 2.95 4.08
CA ARG A 75 6.94 3.22 5.20
C ARG A 75 6.18 3.66 6.46
N PRO A 76 6.68 3.33 7.67
CA PRO A 76 7.96 2.66 7.98
C PRO A 76 7.92 1.13 7.78
N TYR A 77 6.77 0.60 7.40
CA TYR A 77 6.61 -0.81 7.06
C TYR A 77 7.05 -1.02 5.60
N ARG A 78 7.36 -2.25 5.24
CA ARG A 78 7.79 -2.64 3.89
C ARG A 78 6.86 -3.66 3.27
N ARG A 79 6.17 -4.43 4.11
CA ARG A 79 5.23 -5.46 3.70
C ARG A 79 4.16 -5.66 4.76
N ILE A 80 3.05 -6.23 4.34
CA ILE A 80 2.13 -6.91 5.23
C ILE A 80 2.15 -8.39 4.89
N GLU A 81 1.95 -9.24 5.90
CA GLU A 81 1.79 -10.67 5.76
C GLU A 81 0.44 -11.08 6.38
N LEU A 82 -0.42 -11.67 5.55
CA LEU A 82 -1.75 -12.12 5.92
C LEU A 82 -1.79 -13.64 5.87
N THR A 83 -1.92 -14.28 7.02
CA THR A 83 -2.17 -15.73 7.07
C THR A 83 -3.65 -15.94 7.30
N GLY A 84 -4.27 -16.81 6.49
CA GLY A 84 -5.72 -16.91 6.46
C GLY A 84 -6.24 -18.18 5.83
N ARG A 85 -7.56 -18.34 5.93
CA ARG A 85 -8.27 -19.44 5.28
C ARG A 85 -8.65 -19.09 3.85
N LEU A 86 -8.36 -20.00 2.93
CA LEU A 86 -8.73 -19.89 1.53
C LEU A 86 -10.12 -20.47 1.28
N HIS A 87 -10.85 -19.85 0.37
CA HIS A 87 -12.11 -20.34 -0.15
C HIS A 87 -12.20 -19.99 -1.64
N ALA A 88 -12.61 -20.95 -2.46
CA ALA A 88 -12.86 -20.69 -3.87
C ALA A 88 -13.95 -19.61 -4.02
N CYS A 89 -13.70 -18.65 -4.89
CA CYS A 89 -14.64 -17.62 -5.29
C CYS A 89 -15.01 -17.87 -6.74
N ARG A 90 -16.30 -17.72 -7.07
CA ARG A 90 -16.68 -17.64 -8.48
C ARG A 90 -16.16 -16.32 -9.04
N PRO A 91 -15.55 -16.31 -10.24
CA PRO A 91 -15.18 -15.07 -10.89
C PRO A 91 -16.43 -14.21 -11.11
N PRO A 92 -16.37 -12.89 -10.90
CA PRO A 92 -17.48 -12.00 -11.24
C PRO A 92 -17.66 -12.01 -12.77
N GLY A 93 -18.82 -12.43 -13.26
CA GLY A 93 -19.16 -12.37 -14.69
C GLY A 93 -19.45 -13.70 -15.39
N GLY A 94 -19.29 -14.85 -14.73
CA GLY A 94 -19.96 -16.10 -15.13
C GLY A 94 -19.80 -16.53 -16.60
N GLN A 95 -18.59 -16.56 -17.15
CA GLN A 95 -18.28 -17.43 -18.28
C GLN A 95 -16.82 -17.87 -18.17
N ALA A 96 -16.61 -19.15 -17.89
CA ALA A 96 -15.30 -19.78 -17.96
C ALA A 96 -15.06 -20.19 -19.41
N ASP A 97 -14.46 -19.30 -20.20
CA ASP A 97 -13.69 -19.77 -21.36
C ASP A 97 -12.41 -20.41 -20.81
N GLY A 98 -12.02 -21.55 -21.37
CA GLY A 98 -11.05 -22.51 -20.82
C GLY A 98 -9.60 -22.03 -20.63
N ALA A 99 -9.36 -20.73 -20.49
CA ALA A 99 -8.11 -20.08 -20.11
C ALA A 99 -8.36 -19.02 -19.02
N GLY A 100 -9.26 -19.31 -18.08
CA GLY A 100 -9.69 -18.38 -17.03
C GLY A 100 -8.83 -18.43 -15.77
N ASP A 101 -8.88 -17.35 -14.99
CA ASP A 101 -8.29 -17.32 -13.66
C ASP A 101 -9.17 -18.05 -12.64
N ALA A 102 -8.57 -18.95 -11.85
CA ALA A 102 -9.14 -19.43 -10.61
C ALA A 102 -8.97 -18.35 -9.52
N VAL A 103 -10.08 -17.94 -8.91
CA VAL A 103 -10.08 -16.89 -7.89
C VAL A 103 -10.32 -17.48 -6.51
N PHE A 104 -9.45 -17.16 -5.56
CA PHE A 104 -9.54 -17.58 -4.16
C PHE A 104 -9.67 -16.39 -3.24
N GLY A 105 -10.68 -16.37 -2.39
CA GLY A 105 -10.79 -15.42 -1.29
C GLY A 105 -9.93 -15.86 -0.11
N LEU A 106 -9.22 -14.92 0.51
CA LEU A 106 -8.48 -15.15 1.74
C LEU A 106 -9.18 -14.44 2.90
N THR A 107 -9.59 -15.21 3.91
CA THR A 107 -10.10 -14.69 5.18
C THR A 107 -8.95 -14.63 6.19
N PRO A 108 -8.39 -13.45 6.51
CA PRO A 108 -7.23 -13.35 7.40
C PRO A 108 -7.57 -13.82 8.80
N VAL A 109 -6.73 -14.71 9.35
CA VAL A 109 -6.72 -15.09 10.77
C VAL A 109 -5.59 -14.38 11.53
N GLN A 110 -4.57 -13.94 10.81
CA GLN A 110 -3.44 -13.19 11.34
C GLN A 110 -2.98 -12.15 10.32
N CYS A 111 -2.59 -10.97 10.81
CA CYS A 111 -1.98 -9.92 10.02
C CYS A 111 -0.72 -9.42 10.73
N LEU A 112 0.39 -9.35 10.00
CA LEU A 112 1.67 -8.83 10.49
C LEU A 112 2.14 -7.72 9.56
N LEU A 113 2.42 -6.55 10.11
CA LEU A 113 3.19 -5.51 9.42
C LEU A 113 4.67 -5.82 9.59
N GLY A 114 5.40 -5.98 8.48
CA GLY A 114 6.83 -6.22 8.46
C GLY A 114 7.61 -4.95 8.11
N GLY A 115 8.59 -4.60 8.94
CA GLY A 115 9.53 -3.49 8.74
C GLY A 115 10.79 -3.72 9.58
N HIS A 116 11.36 -2.66 10.15
CA HIS A 116 12.44 -2.77 11.14
C HIS A 116 12.00 -3.51 12.41
N ARG A 117 10.72 -3.37 12.78
CA ARG A 117 10.04 -4.16 13.81
C ARG A 117 8.75 -4.73 13.22
N GLY A 118 8.43 -5.97 13.60
CA GLY A 118 7.17 -6.60 13.25
C GLY A 118 6.04 -6.16 14.20
N ILE A 119 4.88 -5.80 13.67
CA ILE A 119 3.70 -5.45 14.47
C ILE A 119 2.53 -6.33 14.08
N ALA A 120 2.02 -7.10 15.03
CA ALA A 120 0.79 -7.87 14.85
C ALA A 120 -0.43 -6.95 14.88
N VAL A 121 -1.34 -7.14 13.93
CA VAL A 121 -2.63 -6.43 13.87
C VAL A 121 -3.72 -7.43 14.18
N ALA A 122 -4.57 -7.12 15.16
CA ALA A 122 -5.66 -8.00 15.53
C ALA A 122 -6.66 -8.13 14.35
N PRO A 123 -7.20 -9.34 14.07
CA PRO A 123 -8.15 -9.53 12.97
C PRO A 123 -9.39 -8.63 13.06
N GLU A 124 -9.84 -8.31 14.27
CA GLU A 124 -10.96 -7.41 14.53
C GLU A 124 -10.64 -5.97 14.12
N GLN A 125 -9.44 -5.49 14.46
CA GLN A 125 -8.96 -4.16 14.07
C GLN A 125 -8.80 -4.06 12.56
N LEU A 126 -8.25 -5.10 11.92
CA LEU A 126 -8.14 -5.15 10.47
C LEU A 126 -9.52 -5.10 9.80
N ARG A 127 -10.51 -5.83 10.33
CA ARG A 127 -11.88 -5.84 9.80
C ARG A 127 -12.60 -4.50 9.98
N ALA A 128 -12.37 -3.83 11.11
CA ALA A 128 -12.99 -2.54 11.41
C ALA A 128 -12.37 -1.36 10.64
N ALA A 129 -11.11 -1.49 10.22
CA ALA A 129 -10.41 -0.43 9.50
C ALA A 129 -10.83 -0.33 8.02
N ALA A 130 -10.97 0.91 7.56
CA ALA A 130 -11.07 1.26 6.15
C ALA A 130 -9.66 1.56 5.58
N PRO A 131 -9.44 1.39 4.26
CA PRO A 131 -8.25 1.94 3.62
C PRO A 131 -8.29 3.47 3.66
N ASP A 132 -7.12 4.09 3.66
CA ASP A 132 -6.93 5.54 3.60
C ASP A 132 -7.67 6.13 2.38
N PRO A 133 -8.53 7.14 2.53
CA PRO A 133 -9.39 7.63 1.44
C PRO A 133 -8.59 8.20 0.25
N LEU A 134 -7.36 8.66 0.48
CA LEU A 134 -6.48 9.21 -0.55
C LEU A 134 -5.63 8.14 -1.24
N TRP A 135 -5.77 6.86 -0.89
CA TRP A 135 -4.87 5.79 -1.35
C TRP A 135 -4.71 5.70 -2.87
N ARG A 136 -5.75 6.06 -3.64
CA ARG A 136 -5.75 6.05 -5.11
C ARG A 136 -4.98 7.22 -5.71
N LEU A 137 -5.02 8.37 -5.06
CA LEU A 137 -4.38 9.61 -5.53
C LEU A 137 -2.93 9.70 -5.05
N ALA A 138 -2.60 9.06 -3.94
CA ALA A 138 -1.29 9.17 -3.30
C ALA A 138 -0.09 8.93 -4.24
N PRO A 139 -0.05 7.92 -5.13
CA PRO A 139 1.10 7.76 -6.04
C PRO A 139 1.31 8.98 -6.96
N GLN A 140 0.22 9.55 -7.48
CA GLN A 140 0.27 10.74 -8.33
C GLN A 140 0.69 11.97 -7.54
N LEU A 141 0.16 12.13 -6.32
CA LEU A 141 0.55 13.21 -5.42
C LEU A 141 2.02 13.13 -5.03
N VAL A 142 2.53 11.95 -4.71
CA VAL A 142 3.95 11.75 -4.38
C VAL A 142 4.83 12.12 -5.58
N ALA A 143 4.53 11.62 -6.78
CA ALA A 143 5.29 11.97 -7.98
C ALA A 143 5.28 13.48 -8.23
N HIS A 144 4.10 14.09 -8.20
CA HIS A 144 3.93 15.52 -8.40
C HIS A 144 4.70 16.35 -7.38
N LEU A 145 4.61 16.02 -6.08
CA LEU A 145 5.32 16.74 -5.03
C LEU A 145 6.85 16.64 -5.18
N ARG A 146 7.37 15.48 -5.61
CA ARG A 146 8.81 15.28 -5.85
C ARG A 146 9.31 16.15 -7.00
N GLU A 147 8.56 16.19 -8.09
CA GLU A 147 8.97 16.87 -9.32
C GLU A 147 8.75 18.38 -9.27
N ALA A 148 7.61 18.84 -8.76
CA ALA A 148 7.19 20.24 -8.84
C ALA A 148 7.40 21.03 -7.55
N HIS A 149 7.33 20.39 -6.38
CA HIS A 149 7.21 21.09 -5.09
C HIS A 149 8.26 20.70 -4.04
N SER A 150 9.33 20.00 -4.42
CA SER A 150 10.40 19.64 -3.49
C SER A 150 11.03 20.84 -2.78
N ARG A 151 11.19 21.97 -3.49
CA ARG A 151 11.69 23.24 -2.92
C ARG A 151 10.72 23.87 -1.93
N ASP A 152 9.43 23.84 -2.23
CA ASP A 152 8.38 24.38 -1.35
C ASP A 152 8.29 23.58 -0.05
N LEU A 153 8.44 22.26 -0.15
CA LEU A 153 8.51 21.36 1.01
C LEU A 153 9.74 21.64 1.89
N VAL A 154 10.92 21.89 1.30
CA VAL A 154 12.10 22.32 2.05
C VAL A 154 11.83 23.64 2.79
N ALA A 155 11.22 24.62 2.12
CA ALA A 155 10.87 25.90 2.74
C ALA A 155 9.88 25.71 3.91
N CYS A 156 8.86 24.86 3.73
CA CYS A 156 7.89 24.50 4.76
C CYS A 156 8.56 23.85 5.98
N LEU A 157 9.45 22.87 5.77
CA LEU A 157 10.19 22.21 6.84
C LEU A 157 11.09 23.16 7.62
N ARG A 158 11.80 24.06 6.92
CA ARG A 158 12.64 25.09 7.55
C ARG A 158 11.80 26.02 8.44
N ALA A 159 10.61 26.40 7.98
CA ALA A 159 9.67 27.20 8.77
C ALA A 159 9.16 26.45 10.01
N GLN A 160 9.14 25.11 9.98
CA GLN A 160 8.72 24.26 11.11
C GLN A 160 9.87 23.81 12.03
N GLY A 161 11.09 24.30 11.81
CA GLY A 161 12.23 24.07 12.71
C GLY A 161 13.36 23.22 12.13
N HIS A 162 13.19 22.60 10.97
CA HIS A 162 14.26 21.85 10.27
C HIS A 162 15.15 22.82 9.48
N ARG A 163 15.84 23.75 10.17
CA ARG A 163 16.56 24.87 9.55
C ARG A 163 17.68 24.45 8.59
N THR A 164 18.26 23.29 8.83
CA THR A 164 19.37 22.72 8.04
C THR A 164 18.89 21.78 6.93
N ALA A 165 17.58 21.67 6.68
CA ALA A 165 17.06 20.86 5.56
C ALA A 165 17.57 21.41 4.22
N GLU A 166 18.20 20.57 3.42
CA GLU A 166 18.79 20.91 2.12
C GLU A 166 17.98 20.33 0.96
N ALA A 167 17.48 19.10 1.13
CA ALA A 167 16.65 18.41 0.16
C ALA A 167 15.62 17.52 0.85
N VAL A 168 14.56 17.19 0.12
CA VAL A 168 13.52 16.25 0.57
C VAL A 168 13.24 15.21 -0.50
N GLU A 169 12.91 14.01 -0.05
CA GLU A 169 12.39 12.94 -0.87
C GLU A 169 11.05 12.48 -0.28
N VAL A 170 9.95 12.72 -1.00
CA VAL A 170 8.61 12.35 -0.54
C VAL A 170 8.35 10.86 -0.80
N HIS A 171 7.85 10.14 0.21
CA HIS A 171 7.61 8.70 0.12
C HIS A 171 6.13 8.33 0.06
N ASP A 172 5.30 9.03 0.82
CA ASP A 172 3.87 8.71 0.93
C ASP A 172 3.05 9.94 1.30
N VAL A 173 1.79 9.92 0.89
CA VAL A 173 0.76 10.87 1.27
C VAL A 173 -0.45 10.06 1.71
N ASP A 174 -0.97 10.40 2.89
CA ASP A 174 -2.17 9.80 3.46
C ASP A 174 -3.03 10.92 4.07
N ARG A 175 -4.20 10.58 4.61
CA ARG A 175 -5.16 11.52 5.17
C ARG A 175 -4.62 12.37 6.32
N TYR A 176 -3.56 11.95 6.99
CA TYR A 176 -3.00 12.66 8.14
C TYR A 176 -1.83 13.57 7.75
N GLY A 177 -1.24 13.42 6.55
CA GLY A 177 -0.12 14.24 6.12
C GLY A 177 0.81 13.61 5.09
N ILE A 178 2.01 14.16 5.00
CA ILE A 178 3.05 13.80 4.02
C ILE A 178 4.25 13.22 4.77
N SER A 179 4.73 12.05 4.33
CA SER A 179 5.94 11.42 4.86
C SER A 179 7.10 11.56 3.87
N MET A 180 8.25 12.01 4.36
CA MET A 180 9.42 12.30 3.52
C MET A 180 10.72 12.01 4.27
N THR A 181 11.79 11.77 3.52
CA THR A 181 13.15 11.81 4.06
C THR A 181 13.73 13.20 3.82
N VAL A 182 14.33 13.77 4.84
CA VAL A 182 15.01 15.06 4.80
C VAL A 182 16.51 14.82 4.83
N LEU A 183 17.22 15.41 3.87
CA LEU A 183 18.67 15.47 3.84
C LEU A 183 19.10 16.81 4.43
N SER A 184 20.03 16.77 5.38
CA SER A 184 20.60 17.95 6.03
C SER A 184 22.10 17.78 6.26
N ALA A 185 22.78 18.86 6.63
CA ALA A 185 24.17 18.83 7.09
C ALA A 185 24.44 17.86 8.26
N HIS A 186 23.41 17.44 9.00
CA HIS A 186 23.53 16.52 10.14
C HIS A 186 23.19 15.07 9.78
N GLY A 187 22.85 14.79 8.53
CA GLY A 187 22.50 13.47 8.04
C GLY A 187 21.07 13.40 7.50
N VAL A 188 20.55 12.17 7.54
CA VAL A 188 19.29 11.78 6.90
C VAL A 188 18.28 11.40 7.97
N GLU A 189 17.11 12.04 7.96
CA GLU A 189 16.02 11.75 8.89
C GLU A 189 14.69 11.56 8.17
N ASP A 190 13.85 10.65 8.67
CA ASP A 190 12.47 10.50 8.21
C ASP A 190 11.57 11.46 8.98
N VAL A 191 10.94 12.39 8.27
CA VAL A 191 10.06 13.42 8.82
C VAL A 191 8.65 13.24 8.30
N ARG A 192 7.69 13.54 9.16
CA ARG A 192 6.28 13.57 8.80
C ARG A 192 5.74 14.98 8.99
N LEU A 193 5.23 15.56 7.91
CA LEU A 193 4.55 16.84 7.89
C LEU A 193 3.04 16.60 8.06
N PRO A 194 2.45 16.79 9.25
CA PRO A 194 1.02 16.58 9.45
C PRO A 194 0.19 17.67 8.78
N PHE A 195 -1.03 17.34 8.37
CA PHE A 195 -1.98 18.37 7.92
C PHE A 195 -2.48 19.19 9.12
N PRO A 196 -2.32 20.52 9.11
CA PRO A 196 -2.88 21.36 10.17
C PRO A 196 -4.40 21.27 10.16
N GLY A 197 -5.01 21.01 11.34
CA GLY A 197 -6.45 20.80 11.47
C GLY A 197 -6.89 19.33 11.51
N GLY A 198 -5.96 18.38 11.32
CA GLY A 198 -6.23 16.95 11.49
C GLY A 198 -6.43 16.18 10.19
N PRO A 199 -7.04 14.98 10.25
CA PRO A 199 -7.18 14.10 9.09
C PRO A 199 -8.15 14.67 8.04
N ILE A 200 -7.86 14.42 6.77
CA ILE A 200 -8.71 14.82 5.63
C ILE A 200 -9.26 13.59 4.90
N ASP A 201 -10.49 13.65 4.43
CA ASP A 201 -11.12 12.59 3.64
C ASP A 201 -11.07 12.87 2.13
N ALA A 202 -10.84 14.12 1.75
CA ALA A 202 -10.71 14.55 0.36
C ALA A 202 -9.68 15.67 0.22
N LEU A 203 -9.04 15.77 -0.95
CA LEU A 203 -8.06 16.84 -1.24
C LEU A 203 -8.66 18.24 -1.14
N ALA A 204 -9.97 18.40 -1.35
CA ALA A 204 -10.66 19.68 -1.17
C ALA A 204 -10.61 20.20 0.28
N GLN A 205 -10.33 19.33 1.26
CA GLN A 205 -10.17 19.67 2.67
C GLN A 205 -8.70 19.96 3.03
N ALA A 206 -7.78 19.87 2.06
CA ALA A 206 -6.36 20.15 2.30
C ALA A 206 -6.19 21.58 2.85
N PRO A 207 -5.38 21.79 3.89
CA PRO A 207 -5.18 23.11 4.47
C PRO A 207 -4.49 24.06 3.49
N SER A 208 -4.85 25.35 3.50
CA SER A 208 -4.41 26.36 2.52
C SER A 208 -2.89 26.38 2.25
N GLY A 209 -2.06 26.17 3.28
CA GLY A 209 -0.60 26.15 3.14
C GLY A 209 -0.02 24.97 2.34
N ILE A 210 -0.79 23.87 2.18
CA ILE A 210 -0.37 22.65 1.45
C ILE A 210 -1.38 22.34 0.31
N ALA A 211 -2.55 22.99 0.32
CA ALA A 211 -3.59 22.85 -0.70
C ALA A 211 -3.09 23.24 -2.09
N LEU A 212 -2.21 24.24 -2.19
CA LEU A 212 -1.68 24.68 -3.46
C LEU A 212 -0.74 23.63 -4.10
N PRO A 213 0.25 23.06 -3.38
CA PRO A 213 1.00 21.90 -3.87
C PRO A 213 0.15 20.64 -4.10
N LEU A 214 -0.85 20.36 -3.26
CA LEU A 214 -1.69 19.15 -3.40
C LEU A 214 -2.77 19.28 -4.48
N GLY A 215 -3.13 20.51 -4.84
CA GLY A 215 -4.15 20.85 -5.83
C GLY A 215 -3.61 21.46 -7.12
N CYS A 216 -2.29 21.59 -7.28
CA CYS A 216 -1.65 22.10 -8.50
C CYS A 216 -2.08 21.21 -9.67
N ARG A 217 -2.51 21.82 -10.78
CA ARG A 217 -2.78 21.13 -12.05
C ARG A 217 -1.57 21.14 -12.98
N CYS A 218 -0.41 21.31 -12.40
CA CYS A 218 0.84 21.54 -13.09
C CYS A 218 1.26 20.18 -13.66
N THR A 219 1.08 20.01 -14.97
CA THR A 219 1.41 18.77 -15.66
C THR A 219 2.89 18.51 -15.45
N ALA A 220 3.23 17.43 -14.76
CA ALA A 220 4.58 16.88 -14.78
C ALA A 220 5.00 16.79 -16.25
N ALA A 221 6.00 17.57 -16.64
CA ALA A 221 6.52 17.51 -18.00
C ALA A 221 7.10 16.10 -18.19
N VAL A 222 6.39 15.26 -18.95
CA VAL A 222 6.93 14.00 -19.43
C VAL A 222 8.19 14.36 -20.23
N PRO A 223 9.41 13.96 -19.80
CA PRO A 223 10.59 14.22 -20.60
C PRO A 223 10.40 13.52 -21.95
N PRO A 224 10.71 14.18 -23.08
CA PRO A 224 10.62 13.54 -24.38
C PRO A 224 11.52 12.30 -24.35
N THR A 225 10.93 11.12 -24.57
CA THR A 225 11.68 9.90 -24.85
C THR A 225 12.38 10.10 -26.19
N ASP A 226 13.63 10.55 -26.15
CA ASP A 226 14.54 10.46 -27.28
C ASP A 226 14.76 8.97 -27.58
N ARG A 227 14.12 8.50 -28.65
CA ARG A 227 14.47 7.24 -29.30
C ARG A 227 15.68 7.52 -30.18
N ALA A 228 16.83 6.97 -29.78
CA ALA A 228 17.90 6.59 -30.68
C ALA A 228 17.87 5.07 -30.90
#